data_AF-A0A343J0I1-F1
#
_entry.id   AF-A0A343J0I1-F1
#
_cell.length_a   1.000
_cell.length_b   1.000
_cell.length_c   1.000
_cell.angle_alpha   90.00
_cell.angle_beta   90.00
_cell.angle_gamma   90.00
#
_symmetry.space_group_name_H-M   'P 1'
#
loop_
_entity.id
_entity.type
_entity.pdbx_description
1 polymer ?
#
loop_
_entity_poly.entity_id
_entity_poly.type
_entity_poly.pdbx_seq_one_letter_code
_entity_poly.pdbx_strand_id
1 'polypeptide(L)'
;MNNVKESSVEFNYLPNNLVRLENLKTLAVNASLKTSDNTALAVLYASQLRKKDGSIATGLQDAVLTVRKDAAFGVTVNGVSAMPGESKELQLDLGLGDSRSFPIFPAVSGLTGRSEFMINIEELK
;
A
#
# COMPACT_ATOMS: atom_id res chain seq x y z
N MET A 1 -16.57 24.71 -48.11
CA MET A 1 -15.54 24.36 -47.11
C MET A 1 -16.27 24.02 -45.82
N ASN A 2 -16.42 22.73 -45.49
CA ASN A 2 -17.05 22.30 -44.23
C ASN A 2 -15.96 22.14 -43.18
N ASN A 3 -16.04 22.94 -42.12
CA ASN A 3 -15.16 22.82 -40.96
C ASN A 3 -15.83 21.86 -39.98
N VAL A 4 -15.38 20.61 -39.92
CA VAL A 4 -15.87 19.64 -38.93
C VAL A 4 -15.01 19.82 -37.68
N LYS A 5 -15.62 20.29 -36.58
CA LYS A 5 -15.00 20.24 -35.25
C LYS A 5 -15.10 18.81 -34.74
N GLU A 6 -13.98 18.11 -34.67
CA GLU A 6 -13.87 16.88 -33.90
C GLU A 6 -13.71 17.26 -32.41
N SER A 7 -14.73 16.93 -31.61
CA SER A 7 -14.63 16.98 -30.15
C SER A 7 -14.39 15.57 -29.63
N SER A 8 -13.25 15.37 -28.98
CA SER A 8 -12.95 14.11 -28.27
C SER A 8 -13.63 14.10 -26.90
N VAL A 9 -14.21 12.95 -26.53
CA VAL A 9 -14.74 12.68 -25.19
C VAL A 9 -13.87 11.59 -24.58
N GLU A 10 -13.17 11.92 -23.49
CA GLU A 10 -12.30 10.98 -22.79
C GLU A 10 -12.95 10.55 -21.47
N PHE A 11 -12.91 9.25 -21.18
CA PHE A 11 -13.33 8.69 -19.90
C PHE A 11 -12.10 8.29 -19.11
N ASN A 12 -11.83 9.00 -18.00
CA ASN A 12 -10.81 8.59 -17.05
C ASN A 12 -11.45 7.92 -15.84
N TYR A 13 -11.20 6.62 -15.71
CA TYR A 13 -11.53 5.86 -14.50
C TYR A 13 -10.32 5.81 -13.58
N LEU A 14 -10.43 6.48 -12.43
CA LEU A 14 -9.47 6.39 -11.33
C LEU A 14 -10.10 5.51 -10.23
N PRO A 15 -9.68 4.24 -10.07
CA PRO A 15 -10.24 3.37 -9.04
C PRO A 15 -9.99 3.93 -7.63
N ASN A 16 -11.02 3.88 -6.77
CA ASN A 16 -10.90 4.13 -5.34
C ASN A 16 -10.32 2.88 -4.66
N ASN A 17 -8.99 2.79 -4.58
CA ASN A 17 -8.24 2.37 -3.41
C ASN A 17 -6.87 1.80 -3.76
N LEU A 18 -6.01 1.96 -2.75
CA LEU A 18 -4.59 2.14 -2.81
C LEU A 18 -3.85 0.88 -2.39
N VAL A 19 -2.60 0.79 -2.82
CA VAL A 19 -1.61 -0.22 -2.47
C VAL A 19 -1.64 -1.46 -3.36
N ARG A 20 -1.17 -1.26 -4.60
CA ARG A 20 -0.75 -2.35 -5.49
C ARG A 20 0.65 -2.80 -5.06
N LEU A 21 0.75 -4.01 -4.51
CA LEU A 21 2.02 -4.73 -4.42
C LEU A 21 1.93 -5.93 -5.36
N GLU A 22 2.66 -5.91 -6.48
CA GLU A 22 2.75 -7.10 -7.34
C GLU A 22 3.96 -7.93 -6.93
N ASN A 23 3.69 -9.17 -6.46
CA ASN A 23 4.62 -10.29 -6.33
C ASN A 23 6.09 -9.90 -6.06
N LEU A 24 6.31 -9.27 -4.91
CA LEU A 24 7.64 -8.87 -4.48
C LEU A 24 8.44 -10.08 -3.99
N LYS A 25 9.58 -10.37 -4.63
CA LYS A 25 10.60 -11.25 -4.06
C LYS A 25 11.40 -10.46 -3.03
N THR A 26 11.40 -10.92 -1.78
CA THR A 26 12.18 -10.32 -0.69
C THR A 26 13.08 -11.36 -0.03
N LEU A 27 14.13 -10.90 0.63
CA LEU A 27 14.97 -11.74 1.47
C LEU A 27 14.24 -12.07 2.78
N ALA A 28 14.54 -13.22 3.38
CA ALA A 28 13.93 -13.68 4.63
C ALA A 28 14.51 -12.96 5.85
N VAL A 29 14.43 -11.63 5.89
CA VAL A 29 14.96 -10.78 6.97
C VAL A 29 13.83 -9.96 7.58
N ASN A 30 13.85 -9.79 8.90
CA ASN A 30 12.84 -9.04 9.65
C ASN A 30 13.13 -7.55 9.77
N ALA A 31 13.70 -6.97 8.72
CA ALA A 31 14.05 -5.56 8.69
C ALA A 31 13.82 -4.98 7.29
N SER A 32 13.55 -3.67 7.25
CA SER A 32 13.55 -2.93 6.00
C SER A 32 14.97 -2.90 5.45
N LEU A 33 15.19 -3.65 4.37
CA LEU A 33 16.43 -3.56 3.59
C LEU A 33 16.42 -2.27 2.78
N LYS A 34 17.57 -1.60 2.78
CA LYS A 34 17.73 -0.30 2.14
C LYS A 34 18.94 -0.29 1.22
N THR A 35 18.84 0.48 0.15
CA THR A 35 19.99 0.90 -0.67
C THR A 35 20.92 1.82 0.13
N SER A 36 22.11 2.08 -0.41
CA SER A 36 23.13 2.93 0.23
C SER A 36 22.67 4.38 0.45
N ASP A 37 21.69 4.85 -0.31
CA ASP A 37 21.04 6.15 -0.16
C ASP A 37 19.83 6.11 0.80
N ASN A 38 19.68 5.03 1.58
CA ASN A 38 18.64 4.84 2.60
C ASN A 38 17.21 4.66 2.04
N THR A 39 17.06 4.34 0.75
CA THR A 39 15.77 4.00 0.13
C THR A 39 15.39 2.55 0.41
N ALA A 40 14.17 2.28 0.88
CA ALA A 40 13.71 0.92 1.15
C ALA A 40 13.49 0.13 -0.15
N LEU A 41 13.98 -1.12 -0.19
CA LEU A 41 13.87 -2.00 -1.37
C LEU A 41 12.43 -2.50 -1.61
N ALA A 42 11.66 -2.62 -0.53
CA ALA A 42 10.35 -3.23 -0.49
C ALA A 42 9.37 -2.23 0.11
N VAL A 43 8.47 -1.68 -0.71
CA VAL A 43 7.51 -0.66 -0.27
C VAL A 43 6.11 -0.91 -0.83
N LEU A 44 5.12 -0.63 0.01
CA LEU A 44 3.73 -0.47 -0.37
C LEU A 44 3.56 0.94 -0.92
N TYR A 45 3.10 1.05 -2.18
CA TYR A 45 2.92 2.34 -2.82
C TYR A 45 1.49 2.85 -2.67
N ALA A 46 1.40 4.03 -2.10
CA ALA A 46 0.19 4.79 -1.93
C ALA A 46 0.16 5.91 -2.99
N SER A 47 -0.75 5.86 -3.98
CA SER A 47 -0.97 7.01 -4.86
C SER A 47 -1.76 8.11 -4.14
N GLN A 48 -2.10 9.18 -4.86
CA GLN A 48 -3.04 10.17 -4.35
C GLN A 48 -4.41 9.54 -4.14
N LEU A 49 -4.85 9.46 -2.89
CA LEU A 49 -6.17 8.98 -2.52
C LEU A 49 -7.19 10.09 -2.52
N ARG A 50 -8.42 9.74 -2.92
CA ARG A 50 -9.56 10.67 -2.94
C ARG A 50 -10.67 10.18 -2.03
N LYS A 51 -11.22 11.10 -1.26
CA LYS A 51 -12.40 10.90 -0.43
C LYS A 51 -13.64 10.81 -1.30
N LYS A 52 -14.77 10.42 -0.70
CA LYS A 52 -16.07 10.31 -1.39
C LYS A 52 -16.53 11.62 -2.02
N ASP A 53 -16.14 12.75 -1.45
CA ASP A 53 -16.43 14.10 -1.95
C ASP A 53 -15.47 14.58 -3.06
N GLY A 54 -14.50 13.74 -3.47
CA GLY A 54 -13.51 14.03 -4.50
C GLY A 54 -12.27 14.79 -4.02
N SER A 55 -12.25 15.27 -2.78
CA SER A 55 -11.07 15.93 -2.19
C SER A 55 -9.98 14.91 -1.84
N ILE A 56 -8.74 15.38 -1.71
CA ILE A 56 -7.57 14.53 -1.49
C ILE A 56 -7.50 14.14 0.00
N ALA A 57 -7.24 12.86 0.27
CA ALA A 57 -7.00 12.36 1.62
C ALA A 57 -5.58 12.74 2.08
N THR A 58 -5.45 13.24 3.31
CA THR A 58 -4.17 13.78 3.82
C THR A 58 -3.94 13.35 5.27
N GLY A 59 -2.69 13.43 5.72
CA GLY A 59 -2.32 13.09 7.09
C GLY A 59 -2.55 11.63 7.46
N LEU A 60 -2.76 11.39 8.75
CA LEU A 60 -2.91 10.05 9.32
C LEU A 60 -4.24 9.41 8.94
N GLN A 61 -4.16 8.21 8.37
CA GLN A 61 -5.29 7.36 8.02
C GLN A 61 -5.25 6.09 8.88
N ASP A 62 -6.39 5.73 9.44
CA ASP A 62 -6.54 4.47 10.18
C ASP A 62 -6.75 3.32 9.19
N ALA A 63 -5.95 2.29 9.32
CA ALA A 63 -5.97 1.13 8.46
C ALA A 63 -5.93 -0.17 9.27
N VAL A 64 -6.30 -1.28 8.63
CA VAL A 64 -6.18 -2.63 9.18
C VAL A 64 -5.30 -3.47 8.26
N LEU A 65 -4.21 -3.99 8.80
CA LEU A 65 -3.36 -5.00 8.17
C LEU A 65 -3.86 -6.38 8.56
N THR A 66 -4.26 -7.17 7.57
CA THR A 66 -4.71 -8.56 7.76
C THR A 66 -3.79 -9.50 7.00
N VAL A 67 -3.27 -10.53 7.66
CA VAL A 67 -2.49 -11.59 7.01
C VAL A 67 -3.34 -12.85 6.91
N ARG A 68 -3.41 -13.44 5.72
CA ARG A 68 -4.15 -14.69 5.51
C ARG A 68 -3.66 -15.78 6.45
N LYS A 69 -4.58 -16.61 6.93
CA LYS A 69 -4.29 -17.70 7.86
C LYS A 69 -3.32 -18.74 7.31
N ASP A 70 -3.33 -18.97 6.00
CA ASP A 70 -2.48 -19.91 5.28
C ASP A 70 -1.20 -19.29 4.71
N ALA A 71 -0.88 -18.04 5.06
CA ALA A 71 0.39 -17.42 4.71
C ALA A 71 1.56 -18.13 5.40
N ALA A 72 2.69 -18.29 4.70
CA ALA A 72 3.88 -18.95 5.23
C ALA A 72 4.58 -18.14 6.33
N PHE A 73 4.39 -16.82 6.37
CA PHE A 73 4.99 -15.92 7.35
C PHE A 73 4.15 -14.64 7.51
N GLY A 74 4.32 -13.96 8.65
CA GLY A 74 3.70 -12.66 8.94
C GLY A 74 4.45 -11.50 8.28
N VAL A 75 3.81 -10.34 8.18
CA VAL A 75 4.42 -9.14 7.57
C VAL A 75 4.42 -7.97 8.55
N THR A 76 5.43 -7.11 8.41
CA THR A 76 5.54 -5.85 9.12
C THR A 76 5.37 -4.70 8.14
N VAL A 77 4.45 -3.78 8.46
CA VAL A 77 4.18 -2.56 7.68
C VAL A 77 4.13 -1.39 8.63
N ASN A 78 4.89 -0.33 8.32
CA ASN A 78 4.95 0.89 9.14
C ASN A 78 5.17 0.62 10.65
N GLY A 79 6.01 -0.36 10.98
CA GLY A 79 6.32 -0.76 12.35
C GLY A 79 5.30 -1.72 13.01
N VAL A 80 4.14 -1.95 12.40
CA VAL A 80 3.11 -2.89 12.90
C VAL A 80 3.30 -4.25 12.26
N SER A 81 3.32 -5.30 13.07
CA SER A 81 3.48 -6.69 12.60
C SER A 81 2.21 -7.50 12.82
N ALA A 82 1.79 -8.24 11.80
CA ALA A 82 0.68 -9.19 11.85
C ALA A 82 1.16 -10.58 11.43
N MET A 83 0.82 -11.60 12.22
CA MET A 83 1.11 -13.00 11.93
C MET A 83 -0.01 -13.66 11.10
N PRO A 84 0.21 -14.84 10.48
CA PRO A 84 -0.84 -15.52 9.73
C PRO A 84 -2.12 -15.72 10.53
N GLY A 85 -3.23 -15.20 10.01
CA GLY A 85 -4.55 -15.24 10.66
C GLY A 85 -4.85 -14.07 11.58
N GLU A 86 -3.93 -13.11 11.73
CA GLU A 86 -4.14 -11.90 12.52
C GLU A 86 -4.57 -10.71 11.66
N SER A 87 -5.34 -9.83 12.30
CA SER A 87 -5.62 -8.47 11.86
C SER A 87 -5.10 -7.48 12.91
N LYS A 88 -4.38 -6.44 12.49
CA LYS A 88 -3.82 -5.40 13.36
C LYS A 88 -4.10 -4.02 12.80
N GLU A 89 -4.47 -3.10 13.67
CA GLU A 89 -4.60 -1.68 13.32
C GLU A 89 -3.22 -1.07 13.08
N LEU A 90 -3.13 -0.22 12.06
CA LEU A 90 -1.96 0.61 11.79
C LEU A 90 -2.41 1.98 11.30
N GLN A 91 -1.52 2.96 11.45
CA GLN A 91 -1.72 4.28 10.86
C GLN A 91 -0.83 4.45 9.64
N LEU A 92 -1.38 5.07 8.59
CA LEU A 92 -0.66 5.41 7.36
C LEU A 92 -0.69 6.93 7.19
N ASP A 93 0.48 7.58 7.22
CA ASP A 93 0.58 9.02 6.99
C ASP A 93 0.70 9.33 5.50
N LEU A 94 -0.41 9.82 4.92
CA LEU A 94 -0.51 10.28 3.54
C LEU A 94 0.12 11.67 3.32
N GLY A 95 0.62 12.33 4.36
CA GLY A 95 1.23 13.65 4.25
C GLY A 95 0.27 14.69 3.68
N LEU A 96 0.69 15.46 2.68
CA LEU A 96 -0.13 16.47 2.03
C LEU A 96 -1.01 15.92 0.89
N GLY A 97 -1.08 14.59 0.73
CA GLY A 97 -1.87 13.95 -0.32
C GLY A 97 -1.09 13.65 -1.61
N ASP A 98 0.23 13.82 -1.57
CA ASP A 98 1.15 13.28 -2.57
C ASP A 98 1.26 11.75 -2.43
N SER A 99 1.92 11.11 -3.39
CA SER A 99 2.18 9.69 -3.26
C SER A 99 3.15 9.38 -2.12
N ARG A 100 2.93 8.24 -1.45
CA ARG A 100 3.70 7.79 -0.29
C ARG A 100 4.12 6.34 -0.45
N SER A 101 5.19 5.98 0.25
CA SER A 101 5.74 4.63 0.23
C SER A 101 5.91 4.16 1.66
N PHE A 102 5.39 2.98 1.98
CA PHE A 102 5.50 2.39 3.32
C PHE A 102 6.35 1.12 3.26
N PRO A 103 7.48 1.04 3.99
CA PRO A 103 8.30 -0.16 4.00
C PRO A 103 7.51 -1.39 4.43
N ILE A 104 7.76 -2.50 3.74
CA ILE A 104 7.21 -3.82 4.08
C ILE A 104 8.30 -4.88 4.10
N PHE A 105 8.28 -5.75 5.10
CA PHE A 105 9.24 -6.84 5.24
C PHE A 105 8.64 -7.98 6.10
N PRO A 106 9.21 -9.20 6.06
CA PRO A 106 8.80 -10.29 6.94
C PRO A 106 8.79 -9.90 8.42
N ALA A 107 7.82 -10.37 9.19
CA ALA A 107 7.78 -10.14 10.64
C ALA A 107 8.86 -10.94 11.40
N VAL A 108 9.29 -12.07 10.83
CA VAL A 108 10.26 -13.00 11.42
C VAL A 108 11.31 -13.38 10.36
N SER A 109 12.58 -13.37 10.76
CA SER A 109 13.70 -13.75 9.89
C SER A 109 13.75 -15.27 9.65
N GLY A 110 14.27 -15.66 8.49
CA GLY A 110 14.56 -17.06 8.15
C GLY A 110 13.38 -17.87 7.61
N LEU A 111 12.17 -17.31 7.56
CA LEU A 111 11.00 -17.98 6.98
C LEU A 111 10.90 -17.74 5.47
N THR A 112 10.61 -18.80 4.72
CA THR A 112 10.47 -18.76 3.26
C THR A 112 9.09 -19.25 2.83
N GLY A 113 8.58 -18.73 1.72
CA GLY A 113 7.30 -19.14 1.16
C GLY A 113 6.57 -17.94 0.54
N ARG A 114 5.24 -18.02 0.49
CA ARG A 114 4.37 -16.93 0.07
C ARG A 114 3.59 -16.41 1.26
N SER A 115 3.55 -15.10 1.43
CA SER A 115 2.65 -14.43 2.36
C SER A 115 1.67 -13.58 1.59
N GLU A 116 0.38 -13.75 1.90
CA GLU A 116 -0.69 -12.95 1.35
C GLU A 116 -1.32 -12.13 2.47
N PHE A 117 -1.49 -10.84 2.22
CA PHE A 117 -2.00 -9.89 3.19
C PHE A 117 -2.85 -8.84 2.48
N MET A 118 -3.62 -8.10 3.26
CA MET A 118 -4.48 -7.01 2.82
C MET A 118 -4.28 -5.83 3.75
N ILE A 119 -4.32 -4.63 3.19
CA ILE A 119 -4.44 -3.39 3.96
C ILE A 119 -5.76 -2.76 3.56
N ASN A 120 -6.60 -2.50 4.55
CA ASN A 120 -7.89 -1.86 4.35
C ASN A 120 -7.93 -0.52 5.08
N ILE A 121 -8.34 0.54 4.39
CA ILE A 121 -8.69 1.84 4.98
C ILE A 121 -10.20 1.96 4.83
N GLU A 122 -10.95 1.88 5.93
CA GLU A 122 -12.42 1.87 5.90
C GLU A 122 -13.00 3.21 5.44
N GLU A 123 -12.45 4.30 5.96
CA GLU A 123 -12.85 5.66 5.62
C GLU A 123 -11.63 6.59 5.54
N LEU A 124 -11.55 7.33 4.43
CA LEU A 124 -10.49 8.31 4.21
C LEU A 124 -10.86 9.66 4.81
N LYS A 125 -9.94 10.21 5.59
CA LYS A 125 -10.04 11.51 6.27
C LYS A 125 -9.34 12.63 5.50
#